data_AF-A0A317UM80-F1
#
_entry.id   AF-A0A317UM80-F1
#
_cell.length_a   1.000
_cell.length_b   1.000
_cell.length_c   1.000
_cell.angle_alpha   90.00
_cell.angle_beta   90.00
_cell.angle_gamma   90.00
#
_symmetry.space_group_name_H-M   'P 1'
#
loop_
_entity.id
_entity.type
_entity.pdbx_description
1 polymer ?
#
loop_
_entity_poly.entity_id
_entity_poly.type
_entity_poly.pdbx_seq_one_letter_code
_entity_poly.pdbx_strand_id
1 'polypeptide(L)' 'IYFFKNLTRVSILFIFKNNNNLYFYINYRDFNKVFIKNYYSLFLISEILVKISGNKYF' A
#
# COMPACT_ATOMS: atom_id res chain seq x y z
N ILE A 1 5.61 6.96 -29.27
CA ILE A 1 5.31 6.57 -27.88
C ILE A 1 4.77 7.82 -27.19
N TYR A 2 3.47 7.88 -26.93
CA TYR A 2 2.87 9.03 -26.26
C TYR A 2 3.25 9.01 -24.78
N PHE A 3 4.10 9.96 -24.37
CA PHE A 3 4.34 10.24 -22.95
C PHE A 3 3.12 11.01 -22.43
N PHE A 4 2.21 10.32 -21.76
CA PHE A 4 1.26 11.00 -20.88
C PHE A 4 2.08 11.68 -19.77
N LYS A 5 2.30 12.99 -19.92
CA LYS A 5 2.95 13.80 -18.89
C LYS A 5 1.96 13.93 -17.74
N ASN A 6 2.12 13.07 -16.72
CA ASN A 6 1.33 13.19 -15.50
C ASN A 6 1.56 14.58 -14.89
N LEU A 7 0.48 15.33 -14.66
CA LEU A 7 0.51 16.62 -13.98
C LEU A 7 0.91 16.49 -12.51
N THR A 8 0.69 15.32 -11.92
CA THR A 8 1.03 15.00 -10.54
C THR A 8 2.43 14.43 -10.44
N ARG A 9 3.30 15.09 -9.68
CA ARG A 9 4.64 14.59 -9.34
C ARG A 9 4.57 13.82 -8.04
N VAL A 10 5.15 12.63 -8.00
CA VAL A 10 5.26 11.82 -6.79
C VAL A 10 6.73 11.49 -6.55
N SER A 11 7.18 11.57 -5.29
CA SER A 11 8.56 11.26 -4.95
C SER A 11 8.80 9.75 -4.99
N ILE A 12 9.87 9.34 -5.65
CA ILE A 12 10.34 7.96 -5.67
C ILE A 12 11.49 7.84 -4.68
N LEU A 13 11.49 6.76 -3.89
CA LEU A 13 12.54 6.41 -2.96
C LEU A 13 13.05 5.01 -3.25
N PHE A 14 14.36 4.82 -3.14
CA PHE A 14 14.97 3.51 -3.13
C PHE A 14 15.36 3.17 -1.69
N ILE A 15 14.90 2.02 -1.20
CA ILE A 15 15.11 1.58 0.18
C ILE A 15 15.85 0.25 0.15
N PHE A 16 17.00 0.19 0.81
CA PHE A 16 17.69 -1.07 1.09
C PHE A 16 17.02 -1.77 2.28
N LYS A 17 16.67 -3.04 2.11
CA LYS A 17 16.23 -3.90 3.21
C LYS A 17 17.36 -4.83 3.67
N ASN A 18 17.19 -5.40 4.86
CA ASN A 18 18.14 -6.33 5.50
C ASN A 18 18.41 -7.60 4.69
N ASN A 19 17.59 -7.91 3.68
CA ASN A 19 17.82 -9.00 2.73
C ASN A 19 18.73 -8.60 1.56
N ASN A 20 19.47 -7.48 1.68
CA ASN A 20 20.35 -6.89 0.68
C ASN A 20 19.68 -6.52 -0.65
N ASN A 21 18.35 -6.52 -0.70
CA ASN A 21 17.59 -6.15 -1.88
C ASN A 21 17.21 -4.67 -1.83
N LEU A 22 17.27 -4.03 -3.00
CA LEU A 22 16.82 -2.67 -3.20
C LEU A 22 15.33 -2.68 -3.60
N TYR A 23 14.52 -1.95 -2.85
CA TYR A 23 13.10 -1.81 -3.13
C TYR A 23 12.81 -0.43 -3.70
N PHE A 24 12.08 -0.42 -4.80
CA PHE A 24 11.50 0.77 -5.38
C PHE A 24 10.22 1.14 -4.63
N TYR A 25 10.18 2.33 -4.06
CA TYR A 25 9.06 2.84 -3.27
C TYR A 25 8.53 4.15 -3.85
N ILE A 26 7.21 4.26 -4.00
CA ILE A 26 6.55 5.48 -4.44
C ILE A 26 5.91 6.14 -3.21
N ASN A 27 6.26 7.40 -2.94
CA ASN A 27 5.75 8.14 -1.79
C ASN A 27 4.35 8.71 -2.02
N TYR A 28 3.32 7.93 -1.72
CA TYR A 28 1.93 8.35 -1.82
C TYR A 28 1.41 9.20 -0.66
N ARG A 29 2.25 9.75 0.23
CA ARG A 29 1.76 10.48 1.43
C ARG A 29 0.83 11.64 1.09
N ASP A 30 1.20 12.48 0.12
CA ASP A 30 0.37 13.62 -0.25
C ASP A 30 -0.86 13.20 -1.05
N PHE A 31 -0.74 12.16 -1.87
CA PHE A 31 -1.88 11.55 -2.56
C PHE A 31 -2.91 10.98 -1.58
N ASN A 32 -2.45 10.27 -0.54
CA ASN A 32 -3.30 9.66 0.48
C ASN A 32 -4.05 10.68 1.36
N LYS A 33 -3.62 11.95 1.39
CA LYS A 33 -4.36 13.03 2.08
C LYS A 33 -5.57 13.49 1.27
N VAL A 34 -5.46 13.47 -0.06
CA VAL A 34 -6.49 13.98 -0.98
C VAL A 34 -7.48 12.86 -1.37
N PHE A 35 -7.02 11.61 -1.37
CA PHE A 35 -7.84 10.48 -1.77
C PHE A 35 -8.96 10.19 -0.76
N ILE A 36 -10.21 10.14 -1.25
CA ILE A 36 -11.37 9.71 -0.44
C ILE A 36 -11.15 8.25 -0.08
N LYS A 37 -10.93 7.97 1.19
CA LYS A 37 -10.78 6.60 1.66
C LYS A 37 -12.14 5.92 1.65
N ASN A 38 -12.30 4.93 0.79
CA ASN A 38 -13.40 3.98 0.91
C ASN A 38 -13.04 3.01 2.04
N TYR A 39 -13.32 3.41 3.29
CA TYR A 39 -13.11 2.56 4.45
C TYR A 39 -14.11 1.41 4.37
N TYR A 40 -13.65 0.24 3.94
CA TYR A 40 -14.35 -1.01 4.26
C TYR A 40 -14.59 -1.04 5.77
N SER A 41 -15.79 -1.48 6.20
CA SER A 41 -16.09 -1.50 7.62
C SER A 41 -15.08 -2.38 8.34
N LEU A 42 -14.53 -1.90 9.46
CA LEU A 42 -13.61 -2.66 10.32
C LEU A 42 -14.20 -4.00 10.77
N PHE A 43 -15.53 -4.10 10.74
CA PHE A 43 -16.28 -5.33 11.00
C PHE A 43 -15.87 -6.48 10.05
N LEU A 44 -15.68 -6.20 8.75
CA LEU A 44 -15.21 -7.20 7.79
C LEU A 44 -13.81 -7.74 8.14
N ILE A 45 -12.91 -6.85 8.60
CA ILE A 45 -11.57 -7.26 9.00
C ILE A 45 -11.63 -8.15 10.24
N SER A 46 -12.43 -7.79 11.24
CA SER A 46 -12.59 -8.61 12.44
C SER A 46 -13.17 -9.98 12.12
N GLU A 47 -14.12 -10.07 11.20
CA GLU A 47 -14.73 -11.34 10.80
C GLU A 47 -13.73 -12.24 10.07
N ILE A 48 -12.88 -11.67 9.20
CA ILE A 48 -11.81 -12.40 8.52
C ILE A 48 -10.79 -12.91 9.54
N LEU A 49 -10.39 -12.07 10.52
CA LEU A 49 -9.44 -12.46 11.57
C LEU A 49 -9.96 -13.63 12.41
N VAL A 50 -11.24 -13.64 12.77
CA VAL A 50 -11.87 -14.75 13.49
C VAL A 50 -11.85 -16.03 12.66
N LYS A 51 -12.09 -15.94 11.34
CA LYS A 51 -12.07 -17.12 10.45
C LYS A 51 -10.67 -17.72 10.31
N ILE A 52 -9.61 -16.91 10.34
CA ILE A 52 -8.23 -17.40 10.18
C ILE A 52 -7.55 -17.76 11.51
N SER A 53 -8.06 -17.31 12.66
CA SER A 53 -7.38 -17.50 13.95
C SER A 53 -7.30 -18.95 14.42
N GLY A 54 -8.11 -19.85 13.85
CA GLY A 54 -8.11 -21.28 14.16
C GLY A 54 -7.16 -22.12 13.32
N ASN A 55 -6.46 -21.53 12.35
CA ASN A 55 -5.63 -22.29 11.43
C ASN A 55 -4.25 -22.58 12.03
N LYS A 56 -3.79 -23.82 11.83
CA LYS A 56 -2.47 -24.28 12.29
C LYS A 56 -1.31 -23.65 11.51
N TYR A 57 -1.58 -23.15 10.30
CA TYR A 57 -0.64 -22.51 9.39
C TYR A 57 -1.35 -21.35 8.64
N PHE A 58 -0.60 -20.30 8.31
CA PHE A 58 -1.07 -19.12 7.57
C PHE A 58 -0.46 -19.06 6.17
#